data_AF-A0A9D7QF76-F1
#
_entry.id   AF-A0A9D7QF76-F1
#
_cell.length_a   1.000
_cell.length_b   1.000
_cell.length_c   1.000
_cell.angle_alpha   90.00
_cell.angle_beta   90.00
_cell.angle_gamma   90.00
#
_symmetry.space_group_name_H-M   'P 1'
#
loop_
_entity.id
_entity.type
_entity.pdbx_description
1 polymer ?
#
loop_
_entity_poly.entity_id
_entity_poly.type
_entity_poly.pdbx_seq_one_letter_code
_entity_poly.pdbx_strand_id
1 'polypeptide(L)'
;MTRPTKRPMPGRRHLRAGMRPLWLLLVLFATLTGSATAQVLYWDTNANTAGAGSSPSGIWTTISFFKRWSTSAGGTTNPVAWTSGRDAVFSAGADAINSYTVTVLGTQNVSSLTVQEGSPTFSIGTINFSDASPGLTIASGSTATFATTSLTSASGNLNLGGGGVLELATNLNLGGTLTFGGGTLRLTDADLNIGTLNITANSVIDFAGSASTLTLSNLVLGGGVTLTILNWTYAVDFFTSAAWAGATYDTMGSSPMNQITFNGFPAGETGWDSFDNQIRPNVPEPATYGVLFAGIACLLFAWQRRREN
;
A
#
# COMPACT_ATOMS: atom_id res chain seq x y z
N MET A 1 -82.98 26.96 54.63
CA MET A 1 -83.10 27.76 53.39
C MET A 1 -82.15 27.16 52.36
N THR A 2 -82.66 26.29 51.49
CA THR A 2 -82.84 26.50 50.03
C THR A 2 -81.52 26.43 49.26
N ARG A 3 -81.24 25.49 48.35
CA ARG A 3 -82.08 24.57 47.54
C ARG A 3 -81.13 23.58 46.81
N PRO A 4 -81.42 22.26 46.72
CA PRO A 4 -80.73 21.36 45.81
C PRO A 4 -81.51 21.27 44.48
N THR A 5 -80.82 21.20 43.34
CA THR A 5 -81.47 20.93 42.04
C THR A 5 -80.81 19.76 41.32
N LYS A 6 -81.49 18.61 41.40
CA LYS A 6 -81.38 17.49 40.46
C LYS A 6 -81.69 17.98 39.03
N ARG A 7 -80.96 17.46 38.03
CA ARG A 7 -81.43 17.38 36.64
C ARG A 7 -81.46 15.91 36.17
N PRO A 8 -82.33 15.57 35.20
CA PRO A 8 -82.83 14.21 34.98
C PRO A 8 -82.06 13.44 33.88
N MET A 9 -81.98 12.12 34.04
CA MET A 9 -81.93 11.12 32.94
C MET A 9 -83.38 10.89 32.44
N PRO A 10 -83.70 10.32 31.24
CA PRO A 10 -82.91 9.36 30.45
C PRO A 10 -83.02 9.49 28.90
N GLY A 11 -82.23 8.72 28.15
CA GLY A 11 -82.37 8.61 26.68
C GLY A 11 -81.63 7.40 26.10
N ARG A 12 -82.31 6.24 26.11
CA ARG A 12 -81.87 4.94 25.56
C ARG A 12 -81.87 4.98 24.03
N ARG A 13 -80.75 4.67 23.35
CA ARG A 13 -80.75 4.19 21.95
C ARG A 13 -79.69 3.11 21.73
N HIS A 14 -80.04 2.20 20.84
CA HIS A 14 -79.58 0.83 20.73
C HIS A 14 -78.22 0.68 20.01
N LEU A 15 -77.50 -0.38 20.40
CA LEU A 15 -76.69 -1.31 19.59
C LEU A 15 -76.25 -0.82 18.20
N ARG A 16 -74.94 -0.85 17.92
CA ARG A 16 -74.37 -1.69 16.84
C ARG A 16 -72.91 -2.04 17.15
N ALA A 17 -72.65 -3.35 17.09
CA ALA A 17 -71.33 -3.95 17.08
C ALA A 17 -70.53 -3.48 15.87
N GLY A 18 -69.23 -3.26 16.08
CA GLY A 18 -68.25 -2.99 15.04
C GLY A 18 -66.89 -3.48 15.50
N MET A 19 -66.59 -4.75 15.22
CA MET A 19 -65.25 -5.33 15.26
C MET A 19 -64.27 -4.41 14.53
N ARG A 20 -63.23 -3.93 15.22
CA ARG A 20 -62.10 -3.25 14.60
C ARG A 20 -61.00 -4.31 14.36
N PRO A 21 -60.48 -4.45 13.13
CA PRO A 21 -59.41 -5.41 12.87
C PRO A 21 -58.10 -4.87 13.44
N LEU A 22 -57.46 -5.70 14.27
CA LEU A 22 -56.13 -5.48 14.81
C LEU A 22 -55.12 -5.69 13.67
N TRP A 23 -54.65 -4.61 13.07
CA TRP A 23 -53.44 -4.58 12.24
C TRP A 23 -52.39 -3.72 12.95
N LEU A 24 -51.13 -4.12 12.82
CA LEU A 24 -49.85 -3.49 13.22
C LEU A 24 -49.08 -4.36 14.24
N LEU A 25 -47.78 -4.63 14.08
CA LEU A 25 -46.83 -4.46 12.98
C LEU A 25 -45.60 -5.25 13.44
N LEU A 26 -45.16 -6.27 12.71
CA LEU A 26 -43.90 -6.96 13.02
C LEU A 26 -42.77 -6.01 12.59
N VAL A 27 -42.14 -5.33 13.56
CA VAL A 27 -40.91 -4.56 13.29
C VAL A 27 -39.78 -5.57 13.08
N LEU A 28 -39.49 -5.86 11.82
CA LEU A 28 -38.27 -6.53 11.41
C LEU A 28 -37.11 -5.56 11.65
N PHE A 29 -36.40 -5.71 12.78
CA PHE A 29 -35.14 -5.02 13.03
C PHE A 29 -34.07 -5.64 12.11
N ALA A 30 -33.98 -5.15 10.88
CA ALA A 30 -32.83 -5.43 10.03
C ALA A 30 -31.63 -4.71 10.65
N THR A 31 -30.74 -5.45 11.31
CA THR A 31 -29.43 -4.94 11.68
C THR A 31 -28.65 -4.69 10.40
N LEU A 32 -28.69 -3.45 9.91
CA LEU A 32 -27.69 -2.95 8.97
C LEU A 32 -26.35 -3.03 9.68
N THR A 33 -25.60 -4.09 9.44
CA THR A 33 -24.17 -4.16 9.77
C THR A 33 -23.46 -3.20 8.82
N GLY A 34 -23.51 -1.90 9.11
CA GLY A 34 -22.59 -0.95 8.50
C GLY A 34 -21.18 -1.37 8.87
N SER A 35 -20.30 -1.53 7.89
CA SER A 35 -18.86 -1.68 8.16
C SER A 35 -18.42 -0.48 8.99
N ALA A 36 -18.01 -0.71 10.23
CA ALA A 36 -17.45 0.34 11.07
C ALA A 36 -16.14 0.80 10.42
N THR A 37 -16.13 1.99 9.82
CA THR A 37 -14.88 2.60 9.35
C THR A 37 -14.11 3.11 10.55
N ALA A 38 -12.79 2.93 10.55
CA ALA A 38 -11.95 3.50 11.59
C ALA A 38 -12.09 5.03 11.60
N GLN A 39 -12.00 5.65 12.78
CA GLN A 39 -11.95 7.10 12.87
C GLN A 39 -10.60 7.59 12.29
N VAL A 40 -10.65 8.65 11.49
CA VAL A 40 -9.46 9.31 10.95
C VAL A 40 -8.93 10.34 11.93
N LEU A 41 -7.62 10.34 12.13
CA LEU A 41 -6.88 11.34 12.88
C LEU A 41 -5.80 11.95 11.98
N TYR A 42 -5.66 13.27 12.07
CA TYR A 42 -4.77 14.07 11.21
C TYR A 42 -3.58 14.58 12.02
N TRP A 43 -2.36 14.40 11.54
CA TRP A 43 -1.16 14.87 12.21
C TRP A 43 -1.18 16.40 12.35
N ASP A 44 -1.02 16.90 13.57
CA ASP A 44 -1.24 18.31 13.89
C ASP A 44 -0.34 18.70 15.07
N THR A 45 0.51 19.71 14.87
CA THR A 45 1.49 20.13 15.87
C THR A 45 1.34 21.59 16.33
N ASN A 46 0.41 22.34 15.74
CA ASN A 46 0.22 23.79 15.92
C ASN A 46 -1.11 24.13 16.62
N ALA A 47 -1.59 23.20 17.46
CA ALA A 47 -2.75 23.35 18.33
C ALA A 47 -4.07 23.41 17.55
N ASN A 48 -4.90 24.43 17.76
CA ASN A 48 -6.16 24.62 17.02
C ASN A 48 -6.02 25.65 15.90
N THR A 49 -4.77 26.02 15.56
CA THR A 49 -4.48 26.86 14.41
C THR A 49 -4.71 26.02 13.17
N ALA A 50 -5.48 26.51 12.19
CA ALA A 50 -5.74 25.77 10.96
C ALA A 50 -4.43 25.28 10.31
N GLY A 51 -4.41 24.03 9.86
CA GLY A 51 -3.21 23.35 9.40
C GLY A 51 -2.52 22.51 10.47
N ALA A 52 -1.34 21.99 10.14
CA ALA A 52 -0.45 21.29 11.06
C ALA A 52 0.81 22.10 11.39
N GLY A 53 1.04 23.21 10.67
CA GLY A 53 2.30 23.95 10.60
C GLY A 53 3.14 23.50 9.41
N SER A 54 4.13 24.31 9.01
CA SER A 54 4.92 24.06 7.78
C SER A 54 5.94 22.92 7.87
N SER A 55 6.43 22.62 9.07
CA SER A 55 7.36 21.52 9.37
C SER A 55 6.95 20.85 10.69
N PRO A 56 5.84 20.10 10.73
CA PRO A 56 5.22 19.62 11.95
C PRO A 56 5.98 18.45 12.60
N SER A 57 7.20 18.68 13.10
CA SER A 57 7.97 17.61 13.76
C SER A 57 7.41 17.29 15.15
N GLY A 58 7.39 16.01 15.52
CA GLY A 58 6.79 15.61 16.80
C GLY A 58 6.87 14.13 17.13
N ILE A 59 6.31 13.77 18.29
CA ILE A 59 6.26 12.40 18.79
C ILE A 59 4.87 11.83 18.53
N TRP A 60 4.81 10.69 17.81
CA TRP A 60 3.60 9.90 17.66
C TRP A 60 3.50 8.92 18.82
N THR A 61 2.52 9.13 19.70
CA THR A 61 2.25 8.24 20.83
C THR A 61 0.79 8.30 21.30
N THR A 62 0.39 7.28 22.05
CA THR A 62 -0.90 7.21 22.78
C THR A 62 -0.85 7.93 24.13
N ILE A 63 0.32 8.41 24.56
CA ILE A 63 0.48 9.14 25.82
C ILE A 63 -0.23 10.50 25.73
N SER A 64 -1.20 10.73 26.62
CA SER A 64 -2.08 11.90 26.63
C SER A 64 -1.38 13.25 26.80
N PHE A 65 -0.11 13.26 27.23
CA PHE A 65 0.71 14.46 27.33
C PHE A 65 1.23 14.94 25.96
N PHE A 66 1.47 14.02 25.02
CA PHE A 66 2.01 14.33 23.68
C PHE A 66 0.90 14.30 22.63
N LYS A 67 -0.02 15.27 22.72
CA LYS A 67 -1.14 15.38 21.78
C LYS A 67 -0.67 15.99 20.46
N ARG A 68 -0.64 15.19 19.39
CA ARG A 68 -0.15 15.58 18.06
C ARG A 68 -1.08 15.17 16.91
N TRP A 69 -2.37 14.99 17.24
CA TRP A 69 -3.40 14.53 16.30
C TRP A 69 -4.65 15.37 16.39
N SER A 70 -5.27 15.72 15.28
CA SER A 70 -6.54 16.44 15.19
C SER A 70 -7.66 15.50 14.76
N THR A 71 -8.86 15.72 15.27
CA THR A 71 -10.08 15.08 14.72
C THR A 71 -10.68 15.87 13.55
N SER A 72 -10.14 17.06 13.29
CA SER A 72 -10.52 17.90 12.15
C SER A 72 -9.49 17.76 11.05
N ALA A 73 -9.94 17.49 9.82
CA ALA A 73 -9.08 17.45 8.64
C ALA A 73 -8.34 18.78 8.41
N GLY A 74 -8.88 19.90 8.89
CA GLY A 74 -8.25 21.23 8.75
C GLY A 74 -7.40 21.67 9.94
N GLY A 75 -7.18 20.84 10.96
CA GLY A 75 -6.37 21.22 12.15
C GLY A 75 -7.06 22.23 13.08
N THR A 76 -8.36 22.43 12.94
CA THR A 76 -9.11 23.48 13.67
C THR A 76 -9.60 23.06 15.05
N THR A 77 -9.24 21.86 15.51
CA THR A 77 -9.63 21.30 16.81
C THR A 77 -8.43 21.12 17.71
N ASN A 78 -8.62 21.23 19.03
CA ASN A 78 -7.55 20.95 19.98
C ASN A 78 -6.97 19.54 19.74
N PRO A 79 -5.62 19.41 19.68
CA PRO A 79 -5.02 18.11 19.45
C PRO A 79 -5.36 17.10 20.55
N VAL A 80 -5.49 15.85 20.14
CA VAL A 80 -5.65 14.65 20.95
C VAL A 80 -4.40 13.77 20.85
N ALA A 81 -4.27 12.80 21.75
CA ALA A 81 -3.28 11.76 21.62
C ALA A 81 -3.71 10.73 20.57
N TRP A 82 -2.75 9.96 20.04
CA TRP A 82 -3.08 8.89 19.14
C TRP A 82 -4.02 7.89 19.81
N THR A 83 -5.03 7.45 19.07
CA THR A 83 -5.86 6.30 19.47
C THR A 83 -5.44 5.11 18.63
N SER A 84 -5.11 3.99 19.25
CA SER A 84 -4.62 2.80 18.53
C SER A 84 -5.68 2.26 17.55
N GLY A 85 -5.25 1.81 16.37
CA GLY A 85 -6.11 1.23 15.34
C GLY A 85 -6.93 2.25 14.54
N ARG A 86 -6.59 3.54 14.61
CA ARG A 86 -7.20 4.58 13.79
C ARG A 86 -6.52 4.73 12.44
N ASP A 87 -7.17 5.46 11.53
CA ASP A 87 -6.56 5.89 10.28
C ASP A 87 -5.66 7.10 10.55
N ALA A 88 -4.40 7.01 10.16
CA ALA A 88 -3.41 8.07 10.33
C ALA A 88 -3.28 8.87 9.04
N VAL A 89 -3.52 10.18 9.10
CA VAL A 89 -3.33 11.09 7.95
C VAL A 89 -2.27 12.12 8.29
N PHE A 90 -1.26 12.23 7.45
CA PHE A 90 -0.21 13.24 7.49
C PHE A 90 -0.46 14.22 6.34
N SER A 91 -0.90 15.46 6.57
CA SER A 91 -1.18 16.11 7.86
C SER A 91 -2.57 16.75 7.89
N ALA A 92 -2.87 17.45 8.98
CA ALA A 92 -4.04 18.33 9.03
C ALA A 92 -3.80 19.57 8.15
N GLY A 93 -4.82 19.99 7.41
CA GLY A 93 -4.75 21.11 6.47
C GLY A 93 -3.86 20.81 5.26
N ALA A 94 -3.20 21.83 4.72
CA ALA A 94 -2.39 21.74 3.51
C ALA A 94 -1.06 22.52 3.62
N ASP A 95 -0.68 22.88 4.84
CA ASP A 95 0.45 23.77 5.12
C ASP A 95 1.75 23.02 5.44
N ALA A 96 1.69 21.72 5.76
CA ALA A 96 2.81 20.84 6.07
C ALA A 96 3.65 20.45 4.84
N ILE A 97 4.11 21.44 4.08
CA ILE A 97 4.75 21.24 2.77
C ILE A 97 6.25 20.90 2.83
N ASN A 98 6.94 21.24 3.92
CA ASN A 98 8.36 20.95 4.07
C ASN A 98 8.59 19.54 4.63
N SER A 99 9.84 19.09 4.66
CA SER A 99 10.21 17.89 5.42
C SER A 99 10.09 18.11 6.93
N TYR A 100 9.80 17.03 7.66
CA TYR A 100 9.70 17.02 9.11
C TYR A 100 9.89 15.61 9.65
N THR A 101 10.20 15.51 10.95
CA THR A 101 10.48 14.22 11.59
C THR A 101 9.34 13.81 12.52
N VAL A 102 8.88 12.57 12.37
CA VAL A 102 7.91 11.92 13.24
C VAL A 102 8.62 10.82 14.02
N THR A 103 8.75 11.01 15.33
CA THR A 103 9.31 10.01 16.24
C THR A 103 8.19 9.09 16.70
N VAL A 104 8.15 7.85 16.21
CA VAL A 104 7.14 6.86 16.62
C VAL A 104 7.58 6.22 17.94
N LEU A 105 6.87 6.50 19.03
CA LEU A 105 7.26 5.98 20.34
C LEU A 105 6.66 4.58 20.56
N GLY A 106 7.52 3.55 20.57
CA GLY A 106 7.09 2.16 20.67
C GLY A 106 6.33 1.69 19.43
N THR A 107 5.32 0.85 19.62
CA THR A 107 4.45 0.36 18.53
C THR A 107 3.16 1.17 18.45
N GLN A 108 2.88 1.73 17.28
CA GLN A 108 1.61 2.40 16.99
C GLN A 108 0.82 1.54 15.99
N ASN A 109 -0.31 0.99 16.44
CA ASN A 109 -1.23 0.27 15.54
C ASN A 109 -2.07 1.27 14.74
N VAL A 110 -2.20 1.04 13.44
CA VAL A 110 -2.97 1.83 12.49
C VAL A 110 -3.87 0.93 11.65
N SER A 111 -5.03 1.45 11.26
CA SER A 111 -5.87 0.80 10.23
C SER A 111 -5.31 1.10 8.84
N SER A 112 -5.04 2.37 8.57
CA SER A 112 -4.33 2.85 7.38
C SER A 112 -3.39 4.02 7.70
N LEU A 113 -2.49 4.32 6.77
CA LEU A 113 -1.62 5.49 6.80
C LEU A 113 -1.69 6.21 5.45
N THR A 114 -1.94 7.51 5.48
CA THR A 114 -1.93 8.37 4.29
C THR A 114 -1.00 9.55 4.52
N VAL A 115 -0.11 9.82 3.57
CA VAL A 115 0.65 11.08 3.47
C VAL A 115 0.07 11.89 2.32
N GLN A 116 -0.64 12.96 2.64
CA GLN A 116 -1.32 13.86 1.70
C GLN A 116 -0.39 14.97 1.19
N GLU A 117 0.48 15.46 2.05
CA GLU A 117 1.51 16.43 1.70
C GLU A 117 2.79 16.27 2.52
N GLY A 118 3.80 17.01 2.10
CA GLY A 118 5.08 17.10 2.78
C GLY A 118 5.95 15.88 2.57
N SER A 119 6.98 15.77 3.40
CA SER A 119 7.87 14.61 3.37
C SER A 119 8.23 14.18 4.79
N PRO A 120 7.36 13.43 5.47
CA PRO A 120 7.63 12.92 6.81
C PRO A 120 8.74 11.88 6.80
N THR A 121 9.69 12.02 7.73
CA THR A 121 10.65 10.99 8.09
C THR A 121 10.24 10.35 9.41
N PHE A 122 9.85 9.09 9.36
CA PHE A 122 9.58 8.26 10.55
C PHE A 122 10.90 7.74 11.10
N SER A 123 11.33 8.30 12.24
CA SER A 123 12.71 8.19 12.69
C SER A 123 13.04 6.93 13.49
N ILE A 124 12.12 6.40 14.30
CA ILE A 124 12.29 5.21 15.17
C ILE A 124 10.93 4.53 15.42
N GLY A 125 10.95 3.36 16.05
CA GLY A 125 9.76 2.69 16.56
C GLY A 125 9.14 1.71 15.56
N THR A 126 7.86 1.40 15.74
CA THR A 126 7.14 0.46 14.86
C THR A 126 5.77 1.01 14.50
N ILE A 127 5.45 0.99 13.20
CA ILE A 127 4.08 1.15 12.72
C ILE A 127 3.55 -0.24 12.36
N ASN A 128 2.47 -0.64 13.02
CA ASN A 128 1.83 -1.94 12.80
C ASN A 128 0.46 -1.73 12.15
N PHE A 129 0.30 -2.19 10.93
CA PHE A 129 -0.99 -2.19 10.24
C PHE A 129 -1.85 -3.34 10.78
N SER A 130 -2.90 -3.01 11.53
CA SER A 130 -3.73 -3.99 12.25
C SER A 130 -4.93 -4.52 11.45
N ASP A 131 -5.22 -3.93 10.30
CA ASP A 131 -6.38 -4.30 9.48
C ASP A 131 -6.09 -5.48 8.54
N ALA A 132 -7.16 -6.13 8.09
CA ALA A 132 -7.08 -7.26 7.16
C ALA A 132 -6.59 -6.86 5.76
N SER A 133 -6.85 -5.61 5.37
CA SER A 133 -6.48 -5.05 4.06
C SER A 133 -5.98 -3.61 4.24
N PRO A 134 -4.83 -3.42 4.91
CA PRO A 134 -4.38 -2.11 5.31
C PRO A 134 -3.86 -1.31 4.11
N GLY A 135 -4.12 0.00 4.11
CA GLY A 135 -3.66 0.92 3.08
C GLY A 135 -2.48 1.78 3.55
N LEU A 136 -1.49 1.94 2.68
CA LEU A 136 -0.42 2.92 2.79
C LEU A 136 -0.42 3.77 1.52
N THR A 137 -0.86 5.01 1.62
CA THR A 137 -1.00 5.91 0.47
C THR A 137 -0.08 7.11 0.60
N ILE A 138 0.72 7.39 -0.44
CA ILE A 138 1.58 8.58 -0.49
C ILE A 138 1.17 9.40 -1.70
N ALA A 139 0.70 10.62 -1.47
CA ALA A 139 0.26 11.53 -2.51
C ALA A 139 1.42 11.94 -3.43
N SER A 140 1.09 12.25 -4.68
CA SER A 140 2.06 12.73 -5.67
C SER A 140 2.78 13.98 -5.16
N GLY A 141 4.10 14.01 -5.34
CA GLY A 141 4.96 15.09 -4.83
C GLY A 141 5.37 14.95 -3.36
N SER A 142 4.87 13.93 -2.65
CA SER A 142 5.26 13.63 -1.27
C SER A 142 6.19 12.43 -1.18
N THR A 143 7.00 12.38 -0.12
CA THR A 143 7.86 11.23 0.21
C THR A 143 7.65 10.82 1.66
N ALA A 144 7.29 9.56 1.90
CA ALA A 144 7.28 8.99 3.24
C ALA A 144 8.56 8.17 3.46
N THR A 145 9.44 8.61 4.34
CA THR A 145 10.71 7.92 4.62
C THR A 145 10.63 7.15 5.94
N PHE A 146 10.85 5.85 5.88
CA PHE A 146 11.01 4.99 7.06
C PHE A 146 12.50 4.79 7.33
N ALA A 147 13.07 5.72 8.10
CA ALA A 147 14.51 5.81 8.32
C ALA A 147 15.03 4.68 9.21
N THR A 148 14.50 4.55 10.43
CA THR A 148 14.75 3.36 11.28
C THR A 148 13.45 2.74 11.81
N THR A 149 12.31 3.31 11.45
CA THR A 149 10.99 2.82 11.88
C THR A 149 10.65 1.53 11.16
N SER A 150 10.34 0.48 11.92
CA SER A 150 9.90 -0.80 11.35
C SER A 150 8.45 -0.73 10.90
N LEU A 151 8.17 -1.28 9.72
CA LEU A 151 6.85 -1.48 9.17
C LEU A 151 6.44 -2.94 9.37
N THR A 152 5.25 -3.16 9.91
CA THR A 152 4.68 -4.51 10.12
C THR A 152 3.21 -4.53 9.75
N SER A 153 2.69 -5.70 9.40
CA SER A 153 1.27 -5.91 9.13
C SER A 153 0.78 -7.18 9.79
N ALA A 154 -0.27 -7.08 10.60
CA ALA A 154 -0.85 -8.22 11.30
C ALA A 154 -1.46 -9.26 10.35
N SER A 155 -1.96 -8.82 9.20
CA SER A 155 -2.47 -9.70 8.13
C SER A 155 -1.36 -10.23 7.22
N GLY A 156 -0.15 -9.68 7.32
CA GLY A 156 0.93 -9.88 6.35
C GLY A 156 0.71 -9.17 5.02
N ASN A 157 -0.45 -8.55 4.79
CA ASN A 157 -0.79 -7.84 3.57
C ASN A 157 -0.53 -6.33 3.72
N LEU A 158 -0.26 -5.65 2.61
CA LEU A 158 -0.22 -4.20 2.54
C LEU A 158 -0.63 -3.72 1.15
N ASN A 159 -1.49 -2.71 1.08
CA ASN A 159 -1.87 -2.06 -0.17
C ASN A 159 -1.15 -0.72 -0.26
N LEU A 160 -0.10 -0.66 -1.08
CA LEU A 160 0.63 0.56 -1.38
C LEU A 160 -0.05 1.28 -2.55
N GLY A 161 -0.29 2.59 -2.41
CA GLY A 161 -0.89 3.40 -3.47
C GLY A 161 -0.52 4.87 -3.40
N GLY A 162 -1.16 5.64 -4.28
CA GLY A 162 -0.82 7.04 -4.54
C GLY A 162 0.28 7.17 -5.60
N GLY A 163 0.72 8.40 -5.87
CA GLY A 163 1.72 8.70 -6.89
C GLY A 163 3.06 9.19 -6.33
N GLY A 164 3.22 9.20 -5.00
CA GLY A 164 4.42 9.64 -4.32
C GLY A 164 5.46 8.54 -4.13
N VAL A 165 6.39 8.80 -3.22
CA VAL A 165 7.52 7.90 -2.92
C VAL A 165 7.36 7.32 -1.51
N LEU A 166 7.33 6.00 -1.41
CA LEU A 166 7.62 5.29 -0.16
C LEU A 166 9.11 4.95 -0.15
N GLU A 167 9.86 5.51 0.78
CA GLU A 167 11.28 5.17 0.97
C GLU A 167 11.45 4.29 2.20
N LEU A 168 12.10 3.15 1.99
CA LEU A 168 12.50 2.22 3.04
C LEU A 168 14.01 2.24 3.17
N ALA A 169 14.49 2.72 4.33
CA ALA A 169 15.89 2.57 4.75
C ALA A 169 16.04 1.48 5.83
N THR A 170 15.01 0.63 5.95
CA THR A 170 14.98 -0.55 6.82
C THR A 170 14.32 -1.70 6.12
N ASN A 171 14.67 -2.91 6.56
CA ASN A 171 14.14 -4.15 5.99
C ASN A 171 12.64 -4.29 6.28
N LEU A 172 11.91 -4.84 5.31
CA LEU A 172 10.48 -5.11 5.40
C LEU A 172 10.20 -6.58 5.11
N ASN A 173 9.55 -7.26 6.06
CA ASN A 173 9.12 -8.64 5.91
C ASN A 173 7.58 -8.69 5.92
N LEU A 174 6.98 -9.15 4.82
CA LEU A 174 5.53 -9.33 4.70
C LEU A 174 5.25 -10.73 4.17
N GLY A 175 4.74 -11.63 5.03
CA GLY A 175 4.42 -12.99 4.61
C GLY A 175 3.23 -13.10 3.63
N GLY A 176 2.44 -12.02 3.51
CA GLY A 176 1.28 -11.95 2.63
C GLY A 176 1.55 -11.20 1.32
N THR A 177 0.55 -10.48 0.85
CA THR A 177 0.58 -9.76 -0.42
C THR A 177 0.88 -8.27 -0.23
N LEU A 178 1.93 -7.78 -0.88
CA LEU A 178 2.10 -6.36 -1.16
C LEU A 178 1.40 -6.05 -2.49
N THR A 179 0.25 -5.38 -2.44
CA THR A 179 -0.42 -4.88 -3.65
C THR A 179 0.09 -3.48 -3.95
N PHE A 180 0.66 -3.28 -5.12
CA PHE A 180 1.26 -2.02 -5.54
C PHE A 180 0.39 -1.35 -6.61
N GLY A 181 -0.35 -0.32 -6.19
CA GLY A 181 -1.30 0.44 -6.99
C GLY A 181 -0.72 1.67 -7.69
N GLY A 182 0.59 1.81 -7.76
CA GLY A 182 1.29 2.94 -8.39
C GLY A 182 2.21 3.72 -7.45
N GLY A 183 2.98 4.65 -8.02
CA GLY A 183 3.99 5.43 -7.30
C GLY A 183 5.36 4.75 -7.31
N THR A 184 6.23 5.15 -6.37
CA THR A 184 7.59 4.64 -6.25
C THR A 184 7.83 3.99 -4.90
N LEU A 185 8.36 2.77 -4.92
CA LEU A 185 8.94 2.09 -3.76
C LEU A 185 10.46 2.19 -3.88
N ARG A 186 11.07 3.01 -3.03
CA ARG A 186 12.51 3.24 -3.02
C ARG A 186 13.18 2.48 -1.88
N LEU A 187 14.18 1.69 -2.22
CA LEU A 187 15.00 0.91 -1.33
C LEU A 187 16.34 1.62 -1.16
N THR A 188 16.63 2.05 0.06
CA THR A 188 17.88 2.72 0.42
C THR A 188 18.62 1.80 1.39
N ASP A 189 19.34 0.81 0.84
CA ASP A 189 20.02 -0.24 1.62
C ASP A 189 19.06 -1.15 2.42
N ALA A 190 17.90 -1.46 1.82
CA ALA A 190 16.84 -2.22 2.47
C ALA A 190 16.56 -3.56 1.78
N ASP A 191 16.37 -4.60 2.59
CA ASP A 191 15.93 -5.91 2.12
C ASP A 191 14.42 -6.07 2.30
N LEU A 192 13.74 -6.45 1.22
CA LEU A 192 12.33 -6.77 1.18
C LEU A 192 12.14 -8.26 0.96
N ASN A 193 11.46 -8.92 1.88
CA ASN A 193 11.05 -10.31 1.76
C ASN A 193 9.52 -10.40 1.83
N ILE A 194 8.91 -10.69 0.68
CA ILE A 194 7.46 -10.59 0.49
C ILE A 194 6.91 -11.94 0.02
N GLY A 195 5.73 -12.33 0.51
CA GLY A 195 4.99 -13.47 -0.01
C GLY A 195 4.64 -13.27 -1.48
N THR A 196 3.71 -12.37 -1.77
CA THR A 196 3.34 -12.01 -3.15
C THR A 196 3.52 -10.52 -3.41
N LEU A 197 4.23 -10.16 -4.48
CA LEU A 197 4.17 -8.81 -5.04
C LEU A 197 3.13 -8.80 -6.17
N ASN A 198 2.08 -8.00 -6.01
CA ASN A 198 1.00 -7.87 -6.97
C ASN A 198 0.96 -6.45 -7.53
N ILE A 199 1.40 -6.26 -8.77
CA ILE A 199 1.43 -4.95 -9.43
C ILE A 199 0.13 -4.71 -10.18
N THR A 200 -0.66 -3.73 -9.75
CA THR A 200 -1.99 -3.45 -10.32
C THR A 200 -2.06 -2.16 -11.12
N ALA A 201 -1.00 -1.34 -11.10
CA ALA A 201 -0.86 -0.14 -11.90
C ALA A 201 0.62 0.12 -12.23
N ASN A 202 0.87 1.08 -13.13
CA ASN A 202 2.23 1.49 -13.46
C ASN A 202 2.96 1.97 -12.21
N SER A 203 4.09 1.33 -11.91
CA SER A 203 4.80 1.51 -10.64
C SER A 203 6.31 1.54 -10.88
N VAL A 204 7.03 2.09 -9.91
CA VAL A 204 8.50 2.15 -9.91
C VAL A 204 9.03 1.45 -8.67
N ILE A 205 10.04 0.59 -8.84
CA ILE A 205 10.90 0.14 -7.75
C ILE A 205 12.29 0.73 -8.00
N ASP A 206 12.83 1.41 -7.00
CA ASP A 206 14.08 2.16 -7.10
C ASP A 206 15.10 1.63 -6.09
N PHE A 207 16.20 1.04 -6.59
CA PHE A 207 17.32 0.52 -5.79
C PHE A 207 18.35 1.63 -5.52
N ALA A 208 17.92 2.73 -4.87
CA ALA A 208 18.70 3.96 -4.72
C ALA A 208 19.90 3.89 -3.75
N GLY A 209 20.11 2.76 -3.07
CA GLY A 209 21.17 2.54 -2.08
C GLY A 209 22.49 1.98 -2.65
N SER A 210 23.31 1.43 -1.76
CA SER A 210 24.52 0.69 -2.09
C SER A 210 24.22 -0.76 -2.48
N ALA A 211 23.31 -1.43 -1.77
CA ALA A 211 22.84 -2.77 -2.11
C ALA A 211 21.46 -3.02 -1.50
N SER A 212 20.52 -3.54 -2.27
CA SER A 212 19.20 -3.91 -1.78
C SER A 212 18.71 -5.22 -2.40
N THR A 213 17.96 -5.99 -1.63
CA THR A 213 17.34 -7.23 -2.11
C THR A 213 15.83 -7.14 -2.09
N LEU A 214 15.19 -7.63 -3.14
CA LEU A 214 13.76 -7.84 -3.26
C LEU A 214 13.54 -9.32 -3.53
N THR A 215 13.11 -10.05 -2.52
CA THR A 215 12.87 -11.49 -2.56
C THR A 215 11.39 -11.77 -2.43
N LEU A 216 10.85 -12.51 -3.40
CA LEU A 216 9.43 -12.82 -3.49
C LEU A 216 9.18 -14.33 -3.46
N SER A 217 8.07 -14.75 -2.87
CA SER A 217 7.55 -16.11 -3.14
C SER A 217 6.78 -16.16 -4.46
N ASN A 218 6.11 -15.07 -4.85
CA ASN A 218 5.39 -14.97 -6.10
C ASN A 218 5.36 -13.53 -6.64
N LEU A 219 5.44 -13.38 -7.96
CA LEU A 219 5.26 -12.13 -8.67
C LEU A 219 4.03 -12.21 -9.59
N VAL A 220 3.16 -11.20 -9.50
CA VAL A 220 1.97 -11.05 -10.35
C VAL A 220 1.96 -9.65 -10.95
N LEU A 221 1.80 -9.55 -12.27
CA LEU A 221 1.62 -8.30 -12.99
C LEU A 221 0.23 -8.27 -13.61
N GLY A 222 -0.52 -7.19 -13.38
CA GLY A 222 -1.77 -6.93 -14.10
C GLY A 222 -1.54 -6.80 -15.61
N GLY A 223 -2.55 -7.12 -16.41
CA GLY A 223 -2.45 -6.97 -17.86
C GLY A 223 -2.21 -5.51 -18.26
N GLY A 224 -1.17 -5.25 -19.07
CA GLY A 224 -0.87 -3.92 -19.60
C GLY A 224 -0.23 -2.93 -18.63
N VAL A 225 0.11 -3.35 -17.41
CA VAL A 225 0.88 -2.51 -16.47
C VAL A 225 2.37 -2.55 -16.81
N THR A 226 3.10 -1.49 -16.47
CA THR A 226 4.56 -1.45 -16.51
C THR A 226 5.15 -1.32 -15.11
N LEU A 227 6.10 -2.18 -14.77
CA LEU A 227 6.95 -2.02 -13.60
C LEU A 227 8.32 -1.52 -14.05
N THR A 228 8.68 -0.30 -13.65
CA THR A 228 9.99 0.27 -13.94
C THR A 228 10.94 0.01 -12.79
N ILE A 229 12.13 -0.48 -13.09
CA ILE A 229 13.21 -0.68 -12.13
C ILE A 229 14.27 0.39 -12.34
N LEU A 230 14.56 1.19 -11.31
CA LEU A 230 15.60 2.21 -11.31
C LEU A 230 16.78 1.81 -10.43
N ASN A 231 17.96 2.34 -10.76
CA ASN A 231 19.20 2.24 -9.99
C ASN A 231 19.68 0.82 -9.64
N TRP A 232 19.09 -0.21 -10.25
CA TRP A 232 19.53 -1.59 -10.07
C TRP A 232 20.91 -1.82 -10.65
N THR A 233 21.80 -2.40 -9.84
CA THR A 233 23.18 -2.70 -10.20
C THR A 233 23.42 -4.21 -10.24
N TYR A 234 23.93 -4.69 -11.37
CA TYR A 234 24.24 -6.12 -11.56
C TYR A 234 25.19 -6.65 -10.49
N ALA A 235 24.87 -7.84 -9.95
CA ALA A 235 25.61 -8.54 -8.90
C ALA A 235 25.73 -7.79 -7.55
N VAL A 236 25.02 -6.67 -7.39
CA VAL A 236 24.95 -5.89 -6.15
C VAL A 236 23.52 -5.92 -5.62
N ASP A 237 22.56 -5.60 -6.48
CA ASP A 237 21.15 -5.65 -6.18
C ASP A 237 20.52 -6.95 -6.70
N PHE A 238 19.55 -7.47 -5.96
CA PHE A 238 18.87 -8.71 -6.31
C PHE A 238 17.37 -8.55 -6.32
N PHE A 239 16.73 -8.82 -7.46
CA PHE A 239 15.30 -9.00 -7.57
C PHE A 239 15.03 -10.46 -7.91
N THR A 240 14.51 -11.24 -6.97
CA THR A 240 14.27 -12.68 -7.14
C THR A 240 12.82 -13.04 -6.84
N SER A 241 12.31 -14.07 -7.51
CA SER A 241 10.98 -14.61 -7.23
C SER A 241 10.95 -16.12 -7.38
N ALA A 242 10.42 -16.85 -6.39
CA ALA A 242 10.28 -18.30 -6.47
C ALA A 242 9.22 -18.74 -7.50
N ALA A 243 8.23 -17.88 -7.77
CA ALA A 243 7.23 -18.08 -8.81
C ALA A 243 6.94 -16.76 -9.52
N TRP A 244 6.62 -16.80 -10.80
CA TRP A 244 6.15 -15.63 -11.53
C TRP A 244 4.97 -16.01 -12.40
N ALA A 245 3.78 -15.52 -12.04
CA ALA A 245 2.52 -15.87 -12.68
C ALA A 245 2.53 -15.50 -14.17
N GLY A 246 2.39 -16.51 -15.03
CA GLY A 246 2.37 -16.36 -16.49
C GLY A 246 3.75 -16.26 -17.14
N ALA A 247 4.84 -16.17 -16.37
CA ALA A 247 6.19 -16.15 -16.91
C ALA A 247 6.69 -17.56 -17.21
N THR A 248 7.62 -17.65 -18.15
CA THR A 248 8.43 -18.84 -18.41
C THR A 248 9.88 -18.47 -18.20
N TYR A 249 10.63 -19.35 -17.53
CA TYR A 249 12.07 -19.16 -17.37
C TYR A 249 12.79 -18.98 -18.71
N ASP A 250 13.89 -18.23 -18.66
CA ASP A 250 14.86 -18.04 -19.73
C ASP A 250 14.23 -17.52 -21.04
N THR A 251 13.07 -16.89 -20.91
CA THR A 251 12.30 -16.29 -22.00
C THR A 251 12.27 -14.78 -21.81
N MET A 252 12.34 -14.05 -22.92
CA MET A 252 12.33 -12.59 -22.97
C MET A 252 11.32 -12.08 -24.00
N GLY A 253 11.09 -10.77 -24.04
CA GLY A 253 10.31 -10.11 -25.09
C GLY A 253 8.80 -10.38 -25.11
N SER A 254 8.31 -11.28 -24.25
CA SER A 254 6.90 -11.66 -24.14
C SER A 254 6.33 -11.28 -22.77
N SER A 255 5.01 -11.12 -22.70
CA SER A 255 4.32 -10.87 -21.43
C SER A 255 4.35 -12.15 -20.58
N PRO A 256 4.56 -12.04 -19.25
CA PRO A 256 4.67 -10.80 -18.48
C PRO A 256 6.08 -10.18 -18.42
N MET A 257 7.13 -10.86 -18.90
CA MET A 257 8.51 -10.39 -18.72
C MET A 257 8.76 -9.00 -19.35
N ASN A 258 8.18 -8.73 -20.51
CA ASN A 258 8.28 -7.44 -21.20
C ASN A 258 7.49 -6.29 -20.54
N GLN A 259 6.83 -6.54 -19.42
CA GLN A 259 6.17 -5.52 -18.61
C GLN A 259 7.10 -4.94 -17.53
N ILE A 260 8.25 -5.57 -17.28
CA ILE A 260 9.27 -5.06 -16.38
C ILE A 260 10.36 -4.42 -17.22
N THR A 261 10.73 -3.17 -16.91
CA THR A 261 11.77 -2.44 -17.63
C THR A 261 12.81 -1.92 -16.66
N PHE A 262 14.05 -2.35 -16.81
CA PHE A 262 15.18 -1.80 -16.07
C PHE A 262 15.70 -0.54 -16.76
N ASN A 263 16.01 0.51 -16.01
CA ASN A 263 16.53 1.74 -16.58
C ASN A 263 17.82 1.47 -17.38
N GLY A 264 17.88 1.98 -18.61
CA GLY A 264 18.99 1.73 -19.53
C GLY A 264 18.87 0.44 -20.35
N PHE A 265 17.86 -0.39 -20.10
CA PHE A 265 17.59 -1.63 -20.86
C PHE A 265 16.20 -1.59 -21.51
N PRO A 266 16.06 -2.02 -22.77
CA PRO A 266 14.75 -2.23 -23.38
C PRO A 266 13.89 -3.21 -22.58
N ALA A 267 12.58 -2.98 -22.53
CA ALA A 267 11.64 -3.88 -21.86
C ALA A 267 11.72 -5.33 -22.39
N GLY A 268 12.09 -5.49 -23.66
CA GLY A 268 12.24 -6.80 -24.29
C GLY A 268 13.43 -7.62 -23.81
N GLU A 269 14.34 -7.06 -23.01
CA GLU A 269 15.52 -7.75 -22.48
C GLU A 269 15.32 -8.28 -21.05
N THR A 270 14.23 -7.94 -20.37
CA THR A 270 13.97 -8.53 -19.06
C THR A 270 13.62 -10.02 -19.20
N GLY A 271 14.28 -10.85 -18.39
CA GLY A 271 14.02 -12.28 -18.28
C GLY A 271 13.91 -12.75 -16.84
N TRP A 272 13.56 -14.03 -16.67
CA TRP A 272 13.55 -14.74 -15.39
C TRP A 272 14.48 -15.94 -15.49
N ASP A 273 15.58 -15.91 -14.75
CA ASP A 273 16.65 -16.91 -14.86
C ASP A 273 16.35 -18.17 -14.05
N SER A 274 16.46 -19.35 -14.66
CA SER A 274 16.20 -20.64 -13.98
C SER A 274 17.31 -21.09 -13.03
N PHE A 275 18.51 -20.53 -13.13
CA PHE A 275 19.65 -20.89 -12.29
C PHE A 275 19.52 -20.34 -10.86
N ASP A 276 19.11 -19.08 -10.72
CA ASP A 276 19.08 -18.35 -9.45
C ASP A 276 17.72 -17.68 -9.15
N ASN A 277 16.70 -17.89 -10.00
CA ASN A 277 15.38 -17.26 -9.91
C ASN A 277 15.41 -15.72 -9.98
N GLN A 278 16.49 -15.13 -10.50
CA GLN A 278 16.63 -13.69 -10.60
C GLN A 278 15.84 -13.15 -11.80
N ILE A 279 15.20 -12.01 -11.58
CA ILE A 279 14.57 -11.18 -12.59
C ILE A 279 15.55 -10.07 -12.90
N ARG A 280 16.06 -10.05 -14.13
CA ARG A 280 17.09 -9.09 -14.55
C ARG A 280 17.06 -8.91 -16.07
N PRO A 281 17.72 -7.86 -16.60
CA PRO A 281 18.05 -7.82 -18.02
C PRO A 281 18.94 -9.01 -18.36
N ASN A 282 18.46 -9.87 -19.27
CA ASN A 282 19.22 -11.00 -19.80
C ASN A 282 19.78 -10.59 -21.17
N VAL A 283 21.09 -10.74 -21.33
CA VAL A 283 21.72 -10.67 -22.66
C VAL A 283 21.56 -12.05 -23.29
N PRO A 284 21.23 -12.19 -24.59
CA PRO A 284 21.08 -13.49 -25.23
C PRO A 284 22.25 -14.42 -24.89
N GLU A 285 21.95 -15.59 -24.35
CA GLU A 285 22.99 -16.45 -23.77
C GLU A 285 24.06 -16.84 -24.81
N PRO A 286 25.31 -17.11 -24.35
CA PRO A 286 26.40 -17.61 -25.16
C PRO A 286 26.02 -18.81 -26.03
N ALA A 287 25.02 -19.62 -25.68
CA ALA A 287 24.56 -20.74 -26.50
C ALA A 287 24.02 -20.29 -27.88
N THR A 288 23.37 -19.14 -27.97
CA THR A 288 22.91 -18.58 -29.26
C THR A 288 24.11 -18.25 -30.15
N TYR A 289 25.13 -17.63 -29.56
CA TYR A 289 26.40 -17.37 -30.23
C TYR A 289 27.18 -18.67 -30.52
N GLY A 290 27.12 -19.65 -29.61
CA GLY A 290 27.78 -20.93 -29.71
C GLY A 290 27.24 -21.77 -30.86
N VAL A 291 25.92 -21.81 -31.04
CA VAL A 291 25.28 -22.48 -32.19
C VAL A 291 25.63 -21.75 -33.49
N LEU A 292 25.63 -20.42 -33.49
CA LEU A 292 26.08 -19.62 -34.65
C LEU A 292 27.53 -19.93 -35.02
N PHE A 293 28.44 -19.90 -34.05
CA PHE A 293 29.86 -20.17 -34.28
C PHE A 293 30.13 -21.63 -34.65
N ALA A 294 29.45 -22.58 -34.02
CA ALA A 294 29.53 -24.00 -34.39
C ALA A 294 29.00 -24.23 -35.81
N GLY A 295 27.89 -23.59 -36.17
CA GLY A 295 27.34 -23.62 -37.52
C GLY A 295 28.31 -23.06 -38.57
N ILE A 296 28.93 -21.90 -38.29
CA ILE A 296 29.96 -21.30 -39.14
C ILE A 296 31.17 -22.22 -39.27
N ALA A 297 31.64 -22.82 -38.18
CA ALA A 297 32.77 -23.75 -38.20
C ALA A 297 32.48 -24.99 -39.06
N CYS A 298 31.28 -25.57 -38.95
CA CYS A 298 30.85 -26.68 -39.80
C CYS A 298 30.78 -26.30 -41.28
N LEU A 299 30.28 -25.11 -41.62
CA LEU A 299 30.23 -24.61 -42.99
C LEU A 299 31.63 -24.37 -43.58
N LEU A 300 32.54 -23.77 -42.81
CA LEU A 300 33.93 -23.57 -43.23
C LEU A 300 34.66 -24.89 -43.45
N PHE A 301 34.47 -25.86 -42.55
CA PHE A 301 35.03 -27.21 -42.71
C PHE A 301 34.52 -27.91 -43.97
N ALA A 302 33.20 -27.86 -44.22
CA ALA A 302 32.59 -28.42 -45.42
C ALA A 302 33.09 -27.74 -46.71
N TRP A 303 33.31 -26.42 -46.67
CA TRP A 303 33.85 -25.65 -47.78
C TRP A 303 35.32 -25.98 -48.08
N GLN A 304 36.17 -26.08 -47.05
CA GLN A 304 37.56 -26.50 -47.21
C GLN A 304 37.66 -27.89 -47.85
N ARG A 305 36.87 -28.85 -47.35
CA ARG A 305 36.86 -30.22 -47.88
C ARG A 305 36.38 -30.31 -49.34
N ARG A 306 35.57 -29.35 -49.81
CA ARG A 306 35.17 -29.27 -51.23
C ARG A 306 36.23 -28.68 -52.15
N ARG A 307 37.23 -27.95 -51.62
CA ARG A 307 38.34 -27.41 -52.42
C ARG A 307 39.49 -28.39 -52.62
N GLU A 308 39.57 -29.40 -51.77
CA GLU A 308 40.64 -30.42 -51.80
C GLU A 308 40.29 -31.63 -52.69
N ASN A 309 39.06 -31.70 -53.21
CA ASN A 309 38.61 -32.68 -54.21
C ASN A 309 38.35 -31.98 -55.55
#